data_AF-A0A849JZ36-F1
#
_entry.id   AF-A0A849JZ36-F1
#
_cell.length_a   1.000
_cell.length_b   1.000
_cell.length_c   1.000
_cell.angle_alpha   90.00
_cell.angle_beta   90.00
_cell.angle_gamma   90.00
#
_symmetry.space_group_name_H-M   'P 1'
#
loop_
_entity.id
_entity.type
_entity.pdbx_description
1 polymer ?
#
loop_
_entity_poly.entity_id
_entity_poly.type
_entity_poly.pdbx_seq_one_letter_code
_entity_poly.pdbx_strand_id
1 'polypeptide(L)'
;MHVLLVTAADDGDADREPWTPLAAAWTEAAPRCVVEPMVLPPGPVAATAPPGEAPAPGVFVPTTSLGLTSVTPPPPPPEVRLLQDRVAHADLVVVHTPVLDGSALRAGPVHRAAEAAAPYAVPVVVLAGRDETTRRELSGAGVAGAHEIGEPPSGEAVGRVARTWAPAWAAPEE
;
A
#
# COMPACT_ATOMS: atom_id res chain seq x y z
N MET A 1 10.18 -5.83 -15.86
CA MET A 1 9.83 -5.66 -14.44
C MET A 1 8.45 -5.04 -14.36
N HIS A 2 7.52 -5.68 -13.65
CA HIS A 2 6.16 -5.21 -13.43
C HIS A 2 6.08 -4.50 -12.07
N VAL A 3 5.69 -3.22 -12.09
CA VAL A 3 5.58 -2.37 -10.90
C VAL A 3 4.11 -2.05 -10.68
N LEU A 4 3.56 -2.49 -9.56
CA LEU A 4 2.21 -2.13 -9.14
C LEU A 4 2.27 -0.84 -8.31
N LEU A 5 1.80 0.28 -8.87
CA LEU A 5 1.73 1.57 -8.19
C LEU A 5 0.37 1.74 -7.50
N VAL A 6 0.37 1.63 -6.17
CA VAL A 6 -0.81 1.67 -5.33
C VAL A 6 -1.00 3.06 -4.70
N THR A 7 -2.19 3.64 -4.81
CA THR A 7 -2.57 4.86 -4.09
C THR A 7 -3.86 4.66 -3.29
N ALA A 8 -4.09 5.48 -2.26
CA ALA A 8 -5.44 5.62 -1.71
C ALA A 8 -6.34 6.35 -2.73
N ALA A 9 -7.63 6.01 -2.74
CA ALA A 9 -8.66 6.94 -3.18
C ALA A 9 -8.76 8.04 -2.11
N ASP A 10 -8.49 9.28 -2.48
CA ASP A 10 -8.76 10.43 -1.62
C ASP A 10 -10.28 10.71 -1.61
N ASP A 11 -10.82 11.06 -0.44
CA ASP A 11 -12.25 11.35 -0.23
C ASP A 11 -12.71 12.67 -0.91
N GLY A 12 -11.82 13.41 -1.59
CA GLY A 12 -12.05 14.82 -1.95
C GLY A 12 -11.84 15.25 -3.40
N ASP A 13 -11.21 14.44 -4.27
CA ASP A 13 -10.92 14.86 -5.65
C ASP A 13 -10.86 13.65 -6.61
N ALA A 14 -12.04 13.11 -6.93
CA ALA A 14 -12.17 11.93 -7.80
C ALA A 14 -11.76 12.19 -9.26
N ASP A 15 -11.63 13.45 -9.68
CA ASP A 15 -11.35 13.84 -11.07
C ASP A 15 -9.86 14.02 -11.37
N ARG A 16 -9.01 14.10 -10.33
CA ARG A 16 -7.56 14.16 -10.50
C ARG A 16 -7.00 12.76 -10.27
N GLU A 17 -6.35 12.17 -11.27
CA GLU A 17 -5.58 10.93 -11.09
C GLU A 17 -4.25 11.27 -10.39
N PRO A 18 -4.11 11.17 -9.05
CA PRO A 18 -2.91 11.62 -8.35
C PRO A 18 -1.68 10.78 -8.72
N TRP A 19 -1.90 9.60 -9.30
CA TRP A 19 -0.86 8.66 -9.70
C TRP A 19 -0.23 8.98 -11.05
N THR A 20 -0.88 9.76 -11.93
CA THR A 20 -0.39 9.99 -13.31
C THR A 20 0.99 10.64 -13.36
N PRO A 21 1.30 11.69 -12.56
CA PRO A 21 2.64 12.24 -12.49
C PRO A 21 3.69 11.26 -11.93
N LEU A 22 3.30 10.45 -10.94
CA LEU A 22 4.20 9.46 -10.32
C LEU A 22 4.53 8.33 -11.30
N ALA A 23 3.53 7.80 -11.99
CA ALA A 23 3.69 6.76 -12.99
C ALA A 23 4.53 7.26 -14.18
N ALA A 24 4.30 8.51 -14.63
CA ALA A 24 5.10 9.14 -15.68
C ALA A 24 6.57 9.29 -15.27
N ALA A 25 6.84 9.85 -14.08
CA ALA A 25 8.21 10.00 -13.58
C ALA A 25 8.92 8.65 -13.38
N TRP A 26 8.20 7.64 -12.90
CA TRP A 26 8.73 6.28 -12.77
C TRP A 26 9.08 5.67 -14.13
N THR A 27 8.16 5.77 -15.10
CA THR A 27 8.34 5.24 -16.46
C THR A 27 9.48 5.93 -17.19
N GLU A 28 9.61 7.25 -17.05
CA GLU A 28 10.72 8.01 -17.64
C GLU A 28 12.08 7.55 -17.08
N ALA A 29 12.16 7.34 -15.76
CA ALA A 29 13.40 6.93 -15.11
C ALA A 29 13.74 5.44 -15.29
N ALA A 30 12.74 4.60 -15.54
CA ALA A 30 12.87 3.16 -15.71
C ALA A 30 12.02 2.65 -16.90
N PRO A 31 12.39 2.97 -18.16
CA PRO A 31 11.56 2.75 -19.35
C PRO A 31 11.32 1.27 -19.69
N ARG A 32 12.06 0.35 -19.06
CA ARG A 32 11.88 -1.10 -19.18
C ARG A 32 10.85 -1.66 -18.19
N CYS A 33 10.26 -0.82 -17.35
CA CYS A 33 9.21 -1.21 -16.42
C CYS A 33 7.84 -1.03 -17.03
N VAL A 34 6.95 -1.96 -16.73
CA VAL A 34 5.52 -1.76 -16.91
C VAL A 34 4.98 -1.28 -15.57
N VAL A 35 4.48 -0.04 -15.52
CA VAL A 35 3.87 0.53 -14.32
C VAL A 35 2.36 0.35 -14.43
N GLU A 36 1.79 -0.47 -13.56
CA GLU A 36 0.35 -0.66 -13.45
C GLU A 36 -0.19 0.18 -12.27
N PRO A 37 -0.99 1.23 -12.52
CA PRO A 37 -1.63 1.99 -11.44
C PRO A 37 -2.82 1.23 -10.86
N MET A 38 -2.95 1.27 -9.54
CA MET A 38 -4.09 0.73 -8.79
C MET A 38 -4.50 1.69 -7.68
N VAL A 39 -5.79 2.01 -7.63
CA VAL A 39 -6.37 2.82 -6.55
C VAL A 39 -7.08 1.88 -5.57
N LEU A 40 -6.68 1.92 -4.30
CA LEU A 40 -7.37 1.21 -3.25
C LEU A 40 -8.51 2.07 -2.69
N PRO A 41 -9.71 1.51 -2.53
CA PRO A 41 -10.79 2.23 -1.86
C PRO A 41 -10.38 2.56 -0.43
N PRO A 42 -10.92 3.65 0.15
CA PRO A 42 -10.71 3.97 1.55
C PRO A 42 -11.09 2.74 2.38
N GLY A 43 -10.25 2.43 3.36
CA GLY A 43 -10.56 1.29 4.21
C GLY A 43 -11.80 1.53 5.04
N PRO A 44 -12.42 0.48 5.61
CA PRO A 44 -13.43 0.70 6.62
C PRO A 44 -12.75 1.50 7.73
N VAL A 45 -13.15 2.77 7.84
CA VAL A 45 -12.77 3.60 8.97
C VAL A 45 -13.30 2.83 10.16
N ALA A 46 -12.42 2.41 11.08
CA ALA A 46 -12.89 1.91 12.36
C ALA A 46 -13.86 2.96 12.87
N ALA A 47 -15.14 2.60 13.05
CA ALA A 47 -16.17 3.57 13.36
C ALA A 47 -15.78 4.28 14.64
N THR A 48 -15.18 5.45 14.51
CA THR A 48 -14.86 6.30 15.64
C THR A 48 -16.20 6.83 16.08
N ALA A 49 -16.74 6.24 17.15
CA ALA A 49 -17.93 6.78 17.79
C ALA A 49 -17.70 8.28 18.02
N PRO A 50 -18.69 9.15 17.77
CA PRO A 50 -18.53 10.57 17.97
C PRO A 50 -18.06 10.84 19.41
N PRO A 51 -17.20 11.85 19.64
CA PRO A 51 -16.66 12.11 20.97
C PRO A 51 -17.81 12.35 21.96
N GLY A 52 -18.01 11.40 22.88
CA GLY A 52 -19.07 11.41 23.88
C GLY A 52 -20.11 10.28 23.75
N GLU A 53 -20.12 9.53 22.65
CA GLU A 53 -20.98 8.35 22.52
C GLU A 53 -20.19 7.11 22.95
N ALA A 54 -20.55 6.54 24.11
CA ALA A 54 -19.99 5.28 24.55
C ALA A 54 -20.30 4.22 23.48
N PRO A 55 -19.33 3.39 23.05
CA PRO A 55 -19.63 2.29 22.15
C PRO A 55 -20.78 1.49 22.75
N ALA A 56 -21.80 1.21 21.92
CA ALA A 56 -22.91 0.35 22.35
C ALA A 56 -22.31 -0.91 23.00
N PRO A 57 -22.79 -1.34 24.18
CA PRO A 57 -22.20 -2.47 24.88
C PRO A 57 -22.36 -3.74 24.03
N GLY A 58 -21.33 -4.05 23.26
CA GLY A 58 -21.22 -5.29 22.51
C GLY A 58 -20.84 -6.41 23.46
N VAL A 59 -21.56 -7.52 23.42
CA VAL A 59 -21.14 -8.73 24.11
C VAL A 59 -20.14 -9.45 23.19
N PHE A 60 -18.87 -9.46 23.58
CA PHE A 60 -17.90 -10.37 22.97
C PHE A 60 -18.20 -11.78 23.45
N VAL A 61 -18.62 -12.66 22.54
CA VAL A 61 -18.79 -14.09 22.83
C VAL A 61 -17.62 -14.83 22.21
N PRO A 62 -16.70 -15.41 23.00
CA PRO A 62 -15.66 -16.28 22.46
C PRO A 62 -16.29 -17.42 21.66
N THR A 63 -15.74 -17.73 20.49
CA THR A 63 -16.19 -18.85 19.65
C THR A 63 -16.14 -20.19 20.40
N THR A 64 -15.18 -20.33 21.31
CA THR A 64 -15.07 -21.48 22.22
C THR A 64 -16.27 -21.61 23.17
N SER A 65 -16.88 -20.49 23.60
CA SER A 65 -18.10 -20.50 24.42
C SER A 65 -19.32 -21.00 23.65
N LEU A 66 -19.29 -20.94 22.31
CA LEU A 66 -20.30 -21.50 21.42
C LEU A 66 -20.00 -22.96 21.02
N GLY A 67 -18.95 -23.58 21.58
CA GLY A 67 -18.49 -24.92 21.21
C GLY A 67 -17.86 -25.00 19.81
N LEU A 68 -17.52 -23.87 19.19
CA LEU A 68 -16.88 -23.84 17.88
C LEU A 68 -15.36 -23.96 18.04
N THR A 69 -14.75 -24.93 17.35
CA THR A 69 -13.30 -25.13 17.33
C THR A 69 -12.62 -24.39 16.17
N SER A 70 -13.39 -23.98 15.17
CA SER A 70 -12.93 -23.17 14.04
C SER A 70 -14.09 -22.37 13.47
N VAL A 71 -13.81 -21.18 12.97
CA VAL A 71 -14.75 -20.40 12.16
C VAL A 71 -14.14 -20.27 10.78
N THR A 72 -14.90 -20.60 9.75
CA THR A 72 -14.50 -20.28 8.38
C THR A 72 -14.55 -18.76 8.25
N PRO A 73 -13.41 -18.09 8.02
CA PRO A 73 -13.42 -16.64 7.85
C PRO A 73 -14.27 -16.29 6.62
N PRO A 74 -15.00 -15.16 6.64
CA PRO A 74 -15.67 -14.68 5.45
C PRO A 74 -14.65 -14.48 4.32
N PRO A 75 -15.06 -14.67 3.06
CA PRO A 75 -14.17 -14.39 1.94
C PRO A 75 -13.69 -12.93 2.01
N PRO A 76 -12.42 -12.66 1.66
CA PRO A 76 -11.91 -11.31 1.65
C PRO A 76 -12.74 -10.42 0.71
N PRO A 77 -12.87 -9.12 1.03
CA PRO A 77 -13.55 -8.16 0.15
C PRO A 77 -12.99 -8.17 -1.28
N PRO A 78 -13.81 -7.88 -2.31
CA PRO A 78 -13.37 -7.90 -3.72
C PRO A 78 -12.11 -7.08 -4.00
N GLU A 79 -11.97 -5.91 -3.38
CA GLU A 79 -10.81 -5.03 -3.51
C GLU A 79 -9.52 -5.65 -2.95
N VAL A 80 -9.63 -6.43 -1.87
CA VAL A 80 -8.49 -7.14 -1.28
C VAL A 80 -8.09 -8.30 -2.19
N ARG A 81 -9.06 -9.03 -2.75
CA ARG A 81 -8.78 -10.10 -3.73
C ARG A 81 -8.12 -9.56 -4.99
N LEU A 82 -8.63 -8.44 -5.52
CA LEU A 82 -8.04 -7.78 -6.67
C LEU A 82 -6.59 -7.36 -6.38
N LEU A 83 -6.33 -6.77 -5.21
CA LEU A 83 -4.97 -6.40 -4.81
C LEU A 83 -4.06 -7.64 -4.76
N GLN A 84 -4.51 -8.72 -4.11
CA GLN A 84 -3.77 -9.97 -4.01
C GLN A 84 -3.45 -10.56 -5.39
N ASP A 85 -4.43 -10.58 -6.30
CA ASP A 85 -4.26 -11.09 -7.67
C ASP A 85 -3.25 -10.24 -8.46
N ARG A 86 -3.28 -8.90 -8.32
CA ARG A 86 -2.31 -8.01 -8.98
C ARG A 86 -0.91 -8.16 -8.41
N VAL A 87 -0.79 -8.20 -7.08
CA VAL A 87 0.50 -8.35 -6.38
C VAL A 87 1.17 -9.68 -6.72
N ALA A 88 0.39 -10.76 -6.90
CA ALA A 88 0.92 -12.07 -7.32
C ALA A 88 1.69 -12.04 -8.66
N HIS A 89 1.43 -11.03 -9.50
CA HIS A 89 2.06 -10.84 -10.81
C HIS A 89 3.03 -9.66 -10.83
N ALA A 90 3.27 -8.99 -9.69
CA ALA A 90 4.16 -7.84 -9.60
C ALA A 90 5.56 -8.26 -9.15
N ASP A 91 6.59 -7.61 -9.69
CA ASP A 91 7.97 -7.75 -9.22
C ASP A 91 8.28 -6.77 -8.06
N LEU A 92 7.48 -5.70 -7.95
CA LEU A 92 7.60 -4.66 -6.95
C LEU A 92 6.24 -3.98 -6.74
N VAL A 93 5.90 -3.72 -5.48
CA VAL A 93 4.76 -2.88 -5.12
C VAL A 93 5.27 -1.54 -4.63
N VAL A 94 4.77 -0.46 -5.22
CA VAL A 94 5.10 0.91 -4.82
C VAL A 94 3.83 1.55 -4.28
N VAL A 95 3.86 2.03 -3.04
CA VAL A 95 2.71 2.67 -2.41
C VAL A 95 2.97 4.16 -2.26
N HIS A 96 2.07 5.01 -2.73
CA HIS A 96 2.12 6.45 -2.47
C HIS A 96 1.26 6.82 -1.26
N THR A 97 1.80 7.62 -0.35
CA THR A 97 1.04 8.22 0.76
C THR A 97 1.53 9.65 1.05
N PRO A 98 0.65 10.63 1.34
CA PRO A 98 1.08 11.98 1.69
C PRO A 98 1.94 12.02 2.96
N VAL A 99 1.55 11.24 3.98
CA VAL A 99 2.30 11.10 5.23
C VAL A 99 2.45 9.62 5.53
N LEU A 100 3.69 9.20 5.80
CA LEU A 100 4.00 7.87 6.30
C LEU A 100 4.27 7.97 7.80
N ASP A 101 3.33 7.51 8.61
CA ASP A 101 3.43 7.46 10.06
C ASP A 101 3.08 6.06 10.59
N GLY A 102 3.10 5.88 11.92
CA GLY A 102 2.73 4.60 12.52
C GLY A 102 1.27 4.18 12.25
N SER A 103 0.36 5.12 11.97
CA SER A 103 -1.02 4.82 11.62
C SER A 103 -1.10 4.22 10.21
N ALA A 104 -0.45 4.85 9.23
CA ALA A 104 -0.34 4.37 7.85
C ALA A 104 0.33 2.99 7.73
N LEU A 105 1.25 2.65 8.65
CA LEU A 105 1.86 1.32 8.70
C LEU A 105 0.94 0.23 9.28
N ARG A 106 -0.02 0.60 10.14
CA ARG A 106 -0.94 -0.34 10.81
C ARG A 106 -2.29 -0.44 10.12
N ALA A 107 -2.64 0.54 9.30
CA ALA A 107 -3.91 0.62 8.59
C ALA A 107 -3.73 1.37 7.27
N GLY A 108 -4.67 1.18 6.35
CA GLY A 108 -4.65 1.88 5.07
C GLY A 108 -3.83 1.20 3.97
N PRO A 109 -3.47 1.93 2.90
CA PRO A 109 -2.89 1.34 1.69
C PRO A 109 -1.56 0.64 1.91
N VAL A 110 -0.66 1.21 2.72
CA VAL A 110 0.67 0.63 2.97
C VAL A 110 0.54 -0.70 3.69
N HIS A 111 -0.26 -0.75 4.76
CA HIS A 111 -0.55 -1.98 5.48
C HIS A 111 -1.14 -3.06 4.58
N ARG A 112 -2.15 -2.73 3.76
CA ARG A 112 -2.80 -3.68 2.85
C ARG A 112 -1.88 -4.20 1.76
N ALA A 113 -1.06 -3.32 1.17
CA ALA A 113 -0.08 -3.70 0.17
C ALA A 113 0.96 -4.67 0.76
N ALA A 114 1.47 -4.38 1.96
CA ALA A 114 2.41 -5.26 2.65
C ALA A 114 1.79 -6.62 2.98
N GLU A 115 0.55 -6.64 3.50
CA GLU A 115 -0.17 -7.88 3.79
C GLU A 115 -0.41 -8.72 2.51
N ALA A 116 -0.82 -8.08 1.40
CA ALA A 116 -1.05 -8.75 0.13
C ALA A 116 0.25 -9.26 -0.53
N ALA A 117 1.38 -8.58 -0.31
CA ALA A 117 2.68 -8.93 -0.89
C ALA A 117 3.43 -10.02 -0.12
N ALA A 118 3.18 -10.15 1.19
CA ALA A 118 3.89 -11.09 2.05
C ALA A 118 3.88 -12.55 1.55
N PRO A 119 2.75 -13.13 1.08
CA PRO A 119 2.71 -14.51 0.58
C PRO A 119 3.58 -14.75 -0.66
N TYR A 120 3.86 -13.70 -1.44
CA TYR A 120 4.59 -13.78 -2.71
C TYR A 120 6.04 -13.29 -2.59
N ALA A 121 6.46 -12.87 -1.39
CA ALA A 121 7.77 -12.26 -1.15
C ALA A 121 8.09 -11.07 -2.07
N VAL A 122 7.04 -10.33 -2.50
CA VAL A 122 7.20 -9.14 -3.35
C VAL A 122 7.58 -7.96 -2.47
N PRO A 123 8.67 -7.22 -2.79
CA PRO A 123 9.07 -6.06 -2.00
C PRO A 123 8.03 -4.93 -2.10
N VAL A 124 7.76 -4.29 -0.96
CA VAL A 124 6.90 -3.09 -0.87
C VAL A 124 7.74 -1.87 -0.57
N VAL A 125 7.64 -0.84 -1.41
CA VAL A 125 8.36 0.43 -1.27
C VAL A 125 7.36 1.56 -1.15
N VAL A 126 7.58 2.49 -0.21
CA VAL A 126 6.69 3.63 0.00
C VAL A 126 7.31 4.90 -0.56
N LEU A 127 6.54 5.64 -1.36
CA LEU A 127 6.80 7.02 -1.73
C LEU A 127 5.97 7.92 -0.82
N ALA A 128 6.62 8.59 0.12
CA ALA A 128 5.97 9.42 1.12
C ALA A 128 6.12 10.91 0.79
N GLY A 129 5.08 11.72 0.95
CA GLY A 129 5.25 13.18 0.95
C GLY A 129 6.10 13.64 2.15
N ARG A 130 5.89 13.01 3.31
CA ARG A 130 6.69 13.13 4.54
C ARG A 130 6.84 11.77 5.24
N ASP A 131 8.03 11.40 5.68
CA ASP A 131 8.29 10.18 6.46
C ASP A 131 8.52 10.48 7.95
N GLU A 132 7.64 9.96 8.81
CA GLU A 132 7.72 10.07 10.28
C GLU A 132 8.09 8.74 10.95
N THR A 133 8.42 7.72 10.15
CA THR A 133 8.66 6.37 10.65
C THR A 133 10.13 6.10 10.92
N THR A 134 10.36 5.09 11.76
CA THR A 134 11.68 4.53 11.99
C THR A 134 11.89 3.26 11.17
N ARG A 135 13.16 2.92 10.89
CA ARG A 135 13.52 1.67 10.21
C ARG A 135 12.95 0.41 10.89
N ARG A 136 12.81 0.44 12.22
CA ARG A 136 12.23 -0.67 12.99
C ARG A 136 10.74 -0.82 12.70
N GLU A 137 10.01 0.28 12.60
CA GLU A 137 8.59 0.27 12.26
C GLU A 137 8.36 -0.21 10.83
N LEU A 138 9.17 0.28 9.87
CA LEU A 138 9.13 -0.20 8.48
C LEU A 138 9.36 -1.72 8.38
N SER A 139 10.41 -2.21 9.06
CA SER A 139 10.72 -3.64 9.07
C SER A 139 9.60 -4.48 9.71
N GLY A 140 9.01 -3.97 10.80
CA GLY A 140 7.88 -4.63 11.47
C GLY A 140 6.60 -4.65 10.64
N ALA A 141 6.44 -3.69 9.73
CA ALA A 141 5.32 -3.60 8.80
C ALA A 141 5.55 -4.36 7.48
N GLY A 142 6.72 -4.99 7.29
CA GLY A 142 7.06 -5.67 6.03
C GLY A 142 7.38 -4.73 4.86
N VAL A 143 7.75 -3.48 5.13
CA VAL A 143 8.11 -2.49 4.12
C VAL A 143 9.63 -2.57 3.85
N ALA A 144 9.99 -2.74 2.58
CA ALA A 144 11.37 -2.89 2.14
C ALA A 144 12.14 -1.55 2.14
N GLY A 145 11.44 -0.43 1.90
CA GLY A 145 12.00 0.91 2.02
C GLY A 145 10.95 2.01 1.93
N ALA A 146 11.27 3.18 2.48
CA ALA A 146 10.46 4.38 2.38
C ALA A 146 11.34 5.53 1.85
N HIS A 147 10.77 6.37 0.99
CA HIS A 147 11.46 7.46 0.33
C HIS A 147 10.59 8.71 0.36
N GLU A 148 11.10 9.76 0.99
CA GLU A 148 10.44 11.06 0.99
C GLU A 148 10.61 11.74 -0.38
N ILE A 149 9.49 12.05 -1.03
CA ILE A 149 9.43 12.66 -2.37
C ILE A 149 8.87 14.09 -2.36
N GLY A 150 8.44 14.58 -1.18
CA GLY A 150 7.88 15.90 -0.96
C GLY A 150 6.39 16.03 -1.36
N GLU A 151 5.79 17.15 -0.96
CA GLU A 151 4.43 17.55 -1.34
C GLU A 151 4.49 18.99 -1.91
N PRO A 152 4.30 19.19 -3.24
CA PRO A 152 3.94 18.18 -4.24
C PRO A 152 5.10 17.20 -4.56
N PRO A 153 4.78 16.00 -5.08
CA PRO A 153 5.80 15.03 -5.50
C PRO A 153 6.84 15.58 -6.47
N SER A 154 8.12 15.39 -6.14
CA SER A 154 9.23 15.71 -7.05
C SER A 154 9.50 14.55 -8.02
N GLY A 155 9.36 14.81 -9.33
CA GLY A 155 9.69 13.84 -10.38
C GLY A 155 11.17 13.37 -10.32
N GLU A 156 12.10 14.24 -9.91
CA GLU A 156 13.51 13.86 -9.73
C GLU A 156 13.67 12.85 -8.59
N ALA A 157 12.98 13.08 -7.47
CA ALA A 157 12.99 12.19 -6.31
C ALA A 157 12.40 10.82 -6.68
N VAL A 158 11.22 10.80 -7.32
CA VAL A 158 10.59 9.58 -7.83
C VAL A 158 11.54 8.82 -8.77
N GLY A 159 12.16 9.53 -9.73
CA GLY A 159 13.08 8.92 -10.67
C GLY A 159 14.33 8.31 -10.02
N ARG A 160 14.82 8.89 -8.91
CA ARG A 160 15.92 8.31 -8.12
C ARG A 160 15.51 6.99 -7.45
N VAL A 161 14.30 6.94 -6.90
CA VAL A 161 13.74 5.71 -6.32
C VAL A 161 13.56 4.66 -7.40
N ALA A 162 12.96 5.02 -8.54
CA ALA A 162 12.76 4.12 -9.68
C ALA A 162 14.09 3.49 -10.15
N ARG A 163 15.16 4.28 -10.32
CA ARG A 163 16.49 3.76 -10.69
C ARG A 163 17.11 2.84 -9.65
N THR A 164 16.77 3.02 -8.37
CA THR A 164 17.27 2.19 -7.26
C THR A 164 16.59 0.82 -7.25
N TRP A 165 15.27 0.80 -7.44
CA TRP A 165 14.47 -0.43 -7.31
C TRP A 165 14.22 -1.16 -8.63
N ALA A 166 14.38 -0.48 -9.76
CA ALA A 166 14.24 -1.04 -11.09
C ALA A 166 15.47 -0.74 -11.96
N PRO A 167 16.64 -1.28 -11.61
CA PRO A 167 17.86 -0.96 -12.33
C PRO A 167 17.83 -1.55 -13.75
N ALA A 168 18.44 -0.85 -14.70
CA ALA A 168 18.36 -1.19 -16.13
C ALA A 168 18.89 -2.59 -16.50
N TRP A 169 19.73 -3.19 -15.66
CA TRP A 169 20.28 -4.55 -15.84
C TRP A 169 19.35 -5.67 -15.38
N ALA A 170 18.23 -5.35 -14.72
CA ALA A 170 17.28 -6.36 -14.23
C ALA A 170 16.39 -6.96 -15.33
N ALA A 171 16.53 -6.54 -16.59
CA ALA A 171 15.85 -7.19 -17.71
C ALA A 171 16.70 -8.36 -18.21
N PRO A 172 16.13 -9.57 -18.39
CA PRO A 172 16.82 -10.62 -19.14
C PRO A 172 17.10 -10.11 -20.55
N GLU A 173 18.30 -10.40 -21.06
CA GLU A 173 18.58 -10.24 -22.49
C GLU A 173 17.64 -11.19 -23.25
N GLU A 174 16.85 -10.66 -24.19
CA GLU A 174 16.04 -11.47 -25.12
C GLU A 174 16.92 -12.30 -26.06
#